data_AF-A0A1I2NGH8-F1
#
_entry.id   AF-A0A1I2NGH8-F1
#
_cell.length_a   1.000
_cell.length_b   1.000
_cell.length_c   1.000
_cell.angle_alpha   90.00
_cell.angle_beta   90.00
_cell.angle_gamma   90.00
#
_symmetry.space_group_name_H-M   'P 1'
#
loop_
_entity.id
_entity.type
_entity.pdbx_description
1 polymer ?
#
loop_
_entity_poly.entity_id
_entity_poly.type
_entity_poly.pdbx_seq_one_letter_code
_entity_poly.pdbx_strand_id
1 'polypeptide(L)'
;MNKLKYIVLGLMAVAMASCEMKGNADYDDVVYISGTMEKNTIRKGFEGNDSVDLTLSCTGIVNAPVNATFEAAPELLDAYNATNNSDYVAPPADAYSIANPNVTIQPGQHVSSLAKLMIADPTKFEEGKSYCLPIRVKSDGNLLEAGSVAYIVFVPIITVDVADINGKAFLVPGFRNNEKLGHLSQLTMECKVYVNDFQHSNPYISSLMGCEENFLLRFGDVSCDPDQLQLAGGKTGAPRWDQPDKGKAHATTFQTHFPTGKWCHFACVYNGSNIHMYLDGVEMDGSPVEATGDISLVWSYDYGTSYGDNNGPFAIGYSAGGRYLNGRVSEFRVWNVARTPAQLLNNICYVDPKSEGLIAYWRFQGPDDMIQATDIDGQTKTFVRDWTGHGYNALPRSGAPSWIPNHKCPY
;
A
#
# COMPACT_ATOMS: atom_id res chain seq x y z
N MET A 1 -61.81 14.37 49.95
CA MET A 1 -61.04 13.31 50.62
C MET A 1 -59.78 13.07 49.82
N ASN A 2 -58.63 13.33 50.46
CA ASN A 2 -57.27 12.79 50.28
C ASN A 2 -56.91 12.07 48.97
N LYS A 3 -55.74 12.21 48.35
CA LYS A 3 -54.48 12.97 48.54
C LYS A 3 -53.69 12.57 47.26
N LEU A 4 -53.22 13.53 46.47
CA LEU A 4 -51.78 13.82 46.30
C LEU A 4 -50.98 12.79 45.47
N LYS A 5 -50.10 13.32 44.60
CA LYS A 5 -48.89 12.77 43.95
C LYS A 5 -49.02 12.54 42.43
N TYR A 6 -48.30 13.17 41.51
CA TYR A 6 -47.38 14.32 41.51
C TYR A 6 -47.23 14.83 40.05
N ILE A 7 -47.45 16.14 39.87
CA ILE A 7 -46.69 17.10 39.05
C ILE A 7 -46.73 16.96 37.51
N VAL A 8 -47.76 17.60 36.93
CA VAL A 8 -47.64 18.43 35.73
C VAL A 8 -47.52 19.87 36.22
N LEU A 9 -46.34 20.50 36.09
CA LEU A 9 -46.11 21.95 35.92
C LEU A 9 -44.61 22.20 36.05
N GLY A 10 -43.97 22.70 34.98
CA GLY A 10 -42.55 23.04 34.99
C GLY A 10 -42.13 23.79 33.74
N LEU A 11 -42.48 25.08 33.72
CA LEU A 11 -41.81 26.17 32.99
C LEU A 11 -41.82 26.17 31.46
N MET A 12 -42.91 26.76 30.93
CA MET A 12 -42.81 27.73 29.85
C MET A 12 -42.12 29.00 30.39
N ALA A 13 -41.19 29.57 29.61
CA ALA A 13 -40.49 30.85 29.83
C ALA A 13 -39.40 30.91 30.92
N VAL A 14 -38.19 30.44 30.56
CA VAL A 14 -36.96 31.19 30.87
C VAL A 14 -36.40 31.67 29.55
N ALA A 15 -36.79 32.90 29.22
CA ALA A 15 -36.10 33.72 28.25
C ALA A 15 -34.68 34.01 28.76
N MET A 16 -33.70 33.92 27.85
CA MET A 16 -32.49 34.73 27.79
C MET A 16 -31.91 35.20 29.14
N ALA A 17 -31.06 34.38 29.76
CA ALA A 17 -29.81 34.81 30.41
C ALA A 17 -29.20 33.63 31.20
N SER A 18 -28.24 32.92 30.60
CA SER A 18 -27.06 32.40 31.31
C SER A 18 -26.17 31.61 30.36
N CYS A 19 -25.48 32.33 29.48
CA CYS A 19 -24.06 32.05 29.27
C CYS A 19 -23.37 33.43 29.15
N GLU A 20 -23.43 34.21 30.23
CA GLU A 20 -22.26 35.01 30.56
C GLU A 20 -21.17 34.00 30.95
N MET A 21 -20.50 33.43 29.95
CA MET A 21 -19.17 32.91 30.16
C MET A 21 -18.27 34.12 30.37
N LYS A 22 -18.11 34.43 31.66
CA LYS A 22 -16.92 35.00 32.25
C LYS A 22 -15.69 34.81 31.35
N GLY A 23 -15.10 35.94 30.96
CA GLY A 23 -13.69 36.05 30.64
C GLY A 23 -13.31 35.48 29.28
N ASN A 24 -12.61 36.31 28.51
CA ASN A 24 -11.61 35.90 27.54
C ASN A 24 -11.01 34.56 27.98
N ALA A 25 -11.37 33.45 27.32
CA ALA A 25 -10.44 32.34 27.29
C ALA A 25 -9.26 32.90 26.49
N ASP A 26 -8.21 33.33 27.18
CA ASP A 26 -6.91 33.61 26.56
C ASP A 26 -6.49 32.29 25.90
N TYR A 27 -6.92 32.10 24.66
CA TYR A 27 -6.23 31.20 23.77
C TYR A 27 -4.96 31.96 23.40
N ASP A 28 -3.91 31.75 24.20
CA ASP A 28 -2.58 32.19 23.83
C ASP A 28 -2.26 31.58 22.47
N ASP A 29 -1.84 32.43 21.53
CA ASP A 29 -1.45 31.97 20.20
C ASP A 29 -0.33 30.93 20.32
N VAL A 30 -0.51 29.80 19.63
CA VAL A 30 0.46 28.71 19.64
C VAL A 30 1.28 28.70 18.36
N VAL A 31 2.52 28.23 18.47
CA VAL A 31 3.39 27.99 17.33
C VAL A 31 3.53 26.49 17.04
N TYR A 32 3.68 26.14 15.77
CA TYR A 32 3.79 24.77 15.28
C TYR A 32 4.51 24.75 13.93
N ILE A 33 5.04 23.59 13.52
CA ILE A 33 5.60 23.42 12.18
C ILE A 33 4.48 23.54 11.16
N SER A 34 4.62 24.43 10.18
CA SER A 34 3.59 24.70 9.18
C SER A 34 3.10 23.41 8.50
N GLY A 35 1.78 23.25 8.40
CA GLY A 35 1.12 22.08 7.79
C GLY A 35 0.90 20.88 8.73
N THR A 36 1.59 20.81 9.87
CA THR A 36 1.47 19.65 10.79
C THR A 36 0.12 19.51 11.48
N MET A 37 -0.70 20.57 11.48
CA MET A 37 -2.06 20.55 12.00
C MET A 37 -3.02 19.67 11.19
N GLU A 38 -2.75 19.49 9.89
CA GLU A 38 -3.53 18.59 9.03
C GLU A 38 -2.96 17.18 9.07
N LYS A 39 -1.63 17.07 8.85
CA LYS A 39 -0.88 15.82 8.86
C LYS A 39 0.58 16.12 9.14
N ASN A 40 1.17 15.45 10.12
CA ASN A 40 2.57 15.64 10.47
C ASN A 40 3.56 14.79 9.64
N THR A 41 3.08 13.89 8.77
CA THR A 41 3.91 13.10 7.86
C THR A 41 3.94 13.70 6.45
N ILE A 42 5.13 14.04 5.97
CA ILE A 42 5.38 14.57 4.63
C ILE A 42 6.11 13.50 3.82
N ARG A 43 5.54 13.10 2.67
CA ARG A 43 6.19 12.15 1.74
C ARG A 43 6.85 12.92 0.61
N LYS A 44 8.16 12.78 0.46
CA LYS A 44 8.94 13.51 -0.53
C LYS A 44 9.54 12.55 -1.56
N GLY A 45 9.00 12.61 -2.78
CA GLY A 45 9.58 11.99 -3.97
C GLY A 45 10.79 12.77 -4.48
N PHE A 46 11.87 12.10 -4.91
CA PHE A 46 13.08 12.75 -5.44
C PHE A 46 13.89 11.83 -6.38
N GLU A 47 14.51 12.41 -7.41
CA GLU A 47 15.35 11.72 -8.43
C GLU A 47 16.83 12.14 -8.39
N GLY A 48 17.15 13.10 -7.52
CA GLY A 48 18.48 13.67 -7.33
C GLY A 48 18.50 14.50 -6.07
N ASN A 49 19.45 15.44 -5.95
CA ASN A 49 19.43 16.38 -4.84
C ASN A 49 18.13 17.19 -4.84
N ASP A 50 17.50 17.31 -3.67
CA ASP A 50 16.21 17.99 -3.50
C ASP A 50 16.12 18.67 -2.13
N SER A 51 14.97 19.24 -1.77
CA SER A 51 14.73 19.81 -0.46
C SER A 51 13.25 19.77 -0.05
N VAL A 52 13.03 19.90 1.26
CA VAL A 52 11.72 20.18 1.86
C VAL A 52 11.83 21.51 2.60
N ASP A 53 10.89 22.41 2.31
CA ASP A 53 10.78 23.70 2.98
C ASP A 53 10.20 23.52 4.38
N LEU A 54 10.83 24.17 5.37
CA LEU A 54 10.46 24.10 6.78
C LEU A 54 10.20 25.52 7.31
N THR A 55 9.00 25.76 7.81
CA THR A 55 8.63 27.03 8.44
C THR A 55 7.84 26.76 9.73
N LEU A 56 7.89 27.72 10.64
CA LEU A 56 7.06 27.77 11.83
C LEU A 56 5.88 28.69 11.57
N SER A 57 4.68 28.25 11.88
CA SER A 57 3.45 29.05 11.86
C SER A 57 2.99 29.36 13.28
N CYS A 58 2.37 30.53 13.45
CA CYS A 58 1.66 30.94 14.65
C CYS A 58 0.16 31.06 14.32
N THR A 59 -0.73 30.73 15.25
CA THR A 59 -2.18 30.90 15.05
C THR A 59 -2.61 32.36 14.88
N GLY A 60 -1.78 33.29 15.37
CA GLY A 60 -2.01 34.73 15.28
C GLY A 60 -0.76 35.51 14.89
N ILE A 61 -0.94 36.81 14.68
CA ILE A 61 0.16 37.74 14.39
C ILE A 61 0.95 37.99 15.67
N VAL A 62 2.26 37.77 15.63
CA VAL A 62 3.12 37.97 16.80
C VAL A 62 3.45 39.46 16.99
N ASN A 63 3.49 39.91 18.25
CA ASN A 63 3.85 41.29 18.61
C ASN A 63 5.32 41.45 19.00
N ALA A 64 6.02 40.34 19.23
CA ALA A 64 7.45 40.26 19.50
C ALA A 64 8.06 39.11 18.67
N PRO A 65 9.38 39.11 18.38
CA PRO A 65 10.00 38.03 17.63
C PRO A 65 9.84 36.68 18.36
N VAL A 66 9.43 35.64 17.63
CA VAL A 66 9.45 34.25 18.12
C VAL A 66 10.56 33.51 17.40
N ASN A 67 11.56 33.02 18.14
CA ASN A 67 12.69 32.30 17.60
C ASN A 67 12.47 30.80 17.72
N ALA A 68 12.94 30.08 16.72
CA ALA A 68 12.92 28.64 16.71
C ALA A 68 14.09 28.04 15.95
N THR A 69 14.42 26.80 16.27
CA THR A 69 15.47 26.03 15.61
C THR A 69 14.93 24.67 15.21
N PHE A 70 15.08 24.34 13.92
CA PHE A 70 14.80 23.01 13.40
C PHE A 70 16.01 22.08 13.61
N GLU A 71 15.75 20.86 14.04
CA GLU A 71 16.76 19.82 14.24
C GLU A 71 16.25 18.45 13.81
N ALA A 72 17.16 17.62 13.30
CA ALA A 72 16.88 16.21 13.08
C ALA A 72 16.76 15.49 14.44
N ALA A 73 15.72 14.67 14.58
CA ALA A 73 15.40 13.95 15.81
C ALA A 73 15.18 12.44 15.53
N PRO A 74 16.18 11.71 14.99
CA PRO A 74 16.04 10.29 14.67
C PRO A 74 15.66 9.42 15.88
N GLU A 75 15.93 9.87 17.10
CA GLU A 75 15.52 9.19 18.34
C GLU A 75 14.00 9.05 18.51
N LEU A 76 13.19 9.81 17.76
CA LEU A 76 11.72 9.74 17.81
C LEU A 76 11.14 8.68 16.87
N LEU A 77 11.97 8.04 16.05
CA LEU A 77 11.50 7.17 14.97
C LEU A 77 10.89 5.86 15.49
N ASP A 78 11.46 5.26 16.54
CA ASP A 78 10.96 3.98 17.07
C ASP A 78 9.52 4.11 17.61
N ALA A 79 9.24 5.20 18.33
CA ALA A 79 7.89 5.49 18.83
C ALA A 79 6.90 5.73 17.69
N TYR A 80 7.35 6.42 16.63
CA TYR A 80 6.55 6.63 15.43
C TYR A 80 6.23 5.31 14.72
N ASN A 81 7.23 4.44 14.55
CA ASN A 81 7.06 3.12 13.94
C ASN A 81 6.08 2.25 14.71
N ALA A 82 6.21 2.18 16.04
CA ALA A 82 5.30 1.44 16.90
C ALA A 82 3.84 1.95 16.78
N THR A 83 3.67 3.27 16.74
CA THR A 83 2.33 3.89 16.65
C THR A 83 1.68 3.68 15.27
N ASN A 84 2.48 3.72 14.20
CA ASN A 84 1.98 3.68 12.83
C ASN A 84 2.08 2.29 12.17
N ASN A 85 2.48 1.27 12.93
CA ASN A 85 2.72 -0.09 12.45
C ASN A 85 3.59 -0.10 11.18
N SER A 86 4.69 0.65 11.24
CA SER A 86 5.67 0.83 10.17
C SER A 86 7.07 0.38 10.60
N ASP A 87 7.97 0.29 9.64
CA ASP A 87 9.33 -0.23 9.77
C ASP A 87 10.37 0.71 9.16
N TYR A 88 10.15 2.03 9.27
CA TYR A 88 11.09 3.01 8.76
C TYR A 88 12.43 2.97 9.51
N VAL A 89 13.50 3.26 8.79
CA VAL A 89 14.83 3.51 9.36
C VAL A 89 15.23 4.96 9.15
N ALA A 90 16.13 5.47 9.99
CA ALA A 90 16.68 6.81 9.80
C ALA A 90 17.56 6.85 8.54
N PRO A 91 17.52 7.93 7.74
CA PRO A 91 18.42 8.08 6.59
C PRO A 91 19.89 8.16 7.03
N PRO A 92 20.84 7.75 6.18
CA PRO A 92 22.26 7.93 6.46
C PRO A 92 22.59 9.39 6.77
N ALA A 93 23.53 9.63 7.67
CA ALA A 93 23.82 10.97 8.17
C ALA A 93 24.34 11.94 7.08
N ASP A 94 24.94 11.43 6.01
CA ASP A 94 25.40 12.21 4.85
C ASP A 94 24.34 12.33 3.75
N ALA A 95 23.14 11.78 3.95
CA ALA A 95 22.03 11.85 3.00
C ALA A 95 21.15 13.10 3.19
N TYR A 96 21.39 13.91 4.25
CA TYR A 96 20.61 15.11 4.51
C TYR A 96 21.39 16.19 5.28
N SER A 97 20.91 17.43 5.22
CA SER A 97 21.34 18.52 6.11
C SER A 97 20.23 19.56 6.27
N ILE A 98 20.26 20.38 7.32
CA ILE A 98 19.30 21.47 7.49
C ILE A 98 20.00 22.80 7.24
N ALA A 99 19.62 23.49 6.16
CA ALA A 99 20.10 24.82 5.84
C ALA A 99 19.24 25.88 6.55
N ASN A 100 19.89 26.89 7.12
CA ASN A 100 19.28 27.97 7.90
C ASN A 100 18.33 27.46 9.01
N PRO A 101 18.79 26.57 9.91
CA PRO A 101 17.91 25.90 10.87
C PRO A 101 17.26 26.85 11.88
N ASN A 102 17.88 28.01 12.14
CA ASN A 102 17.32 29.04 13.01
C ASN A 102 16.37 29.93 12.21
N VAL A 103 15.11 29.98 12.64
CA VAL A 103 14.05 30.76 12.01
C VAL A 103 13.41 31.70 13.03
N THR A 104 12.84 32.80 12.53
CA THR A 104 12.16 33.78 13.38
C THR A 104 10.84 34.20 12.73
N ILE A 105 9.75 34.20 13.50
CA ILE A 105 8.53 34.93 13.15
C ILE A 105 8.73 36.38 13.59
N GLN A 106 8.79 37.30 12.63
CA GLN A 106 9.00 38.72 12.92
C GLN A 106 7.70 39.37 13.45
N PRO A 107 7.78 40.42 14.29
CA PRO A 107 6.62 41.20 14.69
C PRO A 107 5.78 41.62 13.49
N GLY A 108 4.46 41.47 13.58
CA GLY A 108 3.54 41.73 12.47
C GLY A 108 3.40 40.60 11.46
N GLN A 109 4.06 39.45 11.67
CA GLN A 109 3.93 38.23 10.86
C GLN A 109 3.34 37.08 11.68
N HIS A 110 2.94 36.01 10.99
CA HIS A 110 2.47 34.76 11.59
C HIS A 110 3.22 33.52 11.05
N VAL A 111 4.18 33.72 10.12
CA VAL A 111 5.04 32.67 9.58
C VAL A 111 6.49 33.09 9.69
N SER A 112 7.37 32.14 9.96
CA SER A 112 8.80 32.39 10.13
C SER A 112 9.54 32.61 8.81
N SER A 113 10.80 33.03 8.91
CA SER A 113 11.78 32.79 7.84
C SER A 113 11.90 31.28 7.50
N LEU A 114 12.45 30.99 6.32
CA LEU A 114 12.53 29.64 5.78
C LEU A 114 13.81 28.90 6.21
N ALA A 115 13.65 27.70 6.76
CA ALA A 115 14.67 26.67 6.81
C ALA A 115 14.45 25.65 5.68
N LYS A 116 15.49 24.91 5.28
CA LYS A 116 15.37 23.85 4.27
C LYS A 116 16.02 22.57 4.76
N LEU A 117 15.27 21.47 4.76
CA LEU A 117 15.86 20.14 4.80
C LEU A 117 16.40 19.82 3.40
N MET A 118 17.71 19.84 3.23
CA MET A 118 18.39 19.42 2.02
C MET A 118 18.46 17.91 1.99
N ILE A 119 18.10 17.33 0.85
CA ILE A 119 18.06 15.88 0.61
C ILE A 119 19.10 15.57 -0.46
N ALA A 120 19.99 14.63 -0.16
CA ALA A 120 20.98 14.17 -1.11
C ALA A 120 20.37 13.23 -2.16
N ASP A 121 21.13 13.00 -3.22
CA ASP A 121 20.82 12.07 -4.28
C ASP A 121 20.40 10.66 -3.78
N PRO A 122 19.43 9.99 -4.46
CA PRO A 122 18.99 8.63 -4.15
C PRO A 122 20.10 7.59 -3.95
N THR A 123 21.27 7.77 -4.58
CA THR A 123 22.44 6.87 -4.42
C THR A 123 22.96 6.79 -2.99
N LYS A 124 22.57 7.72 -2.11
CA LYS A 124 22.88 7.68 -0.67
C LYS A 124 21.97 6.74 0.13
N PHE A 125 20.89 6.25 -0.45
CA PHE A 125 19.90 5.42 0.21
C PHE A 125 20.07 3.97 -0.25
N GLU A 126 19.90 3.02 0.66
CA GLU A 126 19.97 1.61 0.32
C GLU A 126 18.64 1.15 -0.28
N GLU A 127 18.69 0.42 -1.40
CA GLU A 127 17.51 -0.19 -2.02
C GLU A 127 16.85 -1.17 -1.02
N GLY A 128 15.52 -1.14 -0.89
CA GLY A 128 14.78 -2.02 0.03
C GLY A 128 14.60 -1.50 1.44
N LYS A 129 15.22 -0.36 1.78
CA LYS A 129 14.96 0.32 3.05
C LYS A 129 13.99 1.47 2.87
N SER A 130 13.08 1.59 3.83
CA SER A 130 12.10 2.67 3.90
C SER A 130 12.60 3.73 4.87
N TYR A 131 12.82 4.96 4.42
CA TYR A 131 13.49 5.97 5.21
C TYR A 131 12.54 7.07 5.70
N CYS A 132 12.63 7.40 7.00
CA CYS A 132 11.91 8.53 7.59
C CYS A 132 12.81 9.29 8.55
N LEU A 133 12.77 10.63 8.48
CA LEU A 133 13.47 11.51 9.41
C LEU A 133 12.47 12.38 10.16
N PRO A 134 12.32 12.18 11.47
CA PRO A 134 11.64 13.15 12.32
C PRO A 134 12.46 14.45 12.38
N ILE A 135 11.79 15.56 12.11
CA ILE A 135 12.32 16.93 12.23
C ILE A 135 11.54 17.61 13.35
N ARG A 136 12.24 17.92 14.44
CA ARG A 136 11.69 18.62 15.60
C ARG A 136 11.98 20.11 15.49
N VAL A 137 11.06 20.93 15.99
CA VAL A 137 11.31 22.35 16.23
C VAL A 137 11.40 22.63 17.73
N LYS A 138 12.40 23.42 18.13
CA LYS A 138 12.47 24.04 19.46
C LYS A 138 12.15 25.51 19.31
N SER A 139 11.30 26.07 20.16
CA SER A 139 10.93 27.49 20.09
C SER A 139 10.90 28.13 21.48
N ASP A 140 11.14 29.44 21.54
CA ASP A 140 10.91 30.28 22.72
C ASP A 140 9.44 30.75 22.85
N GLY A 141 8.60 30.47 21.85
CA GLY A 141 7.16 30.73 21.88
C GLY A 141 6.33 29.59 22.52
N ASN A 142 5.01 29.77 22.55
CA ASN A 142 4.06 28.78 23.07
C ASN A 142 3.91 27.60 22.08
N LEU A 143 4.83 26.64 22.14
CA LEU A 143 4.89 25.52 21.19
C LEU A 143 3.77 24.51 21.43
N LEU A 144 3.01 24.20 20.37
CA LEU A 144 2.05 23.11 20.37
C LEU A 144 2.78 21.76 20.18
N GLU A 145 2.81 20.93 21.21
CA GLU A 145 3.49 19.62 21.19
C GLU A 145 3.05 18.74 20.00
N ALA A 146 1.76 18.69 19.69
CA ALA A 146 1.22 17.90 18.58
C ALA A 146 1.73 18.35 17.19
N GLY A 147 2.14 19.62 17.06
CA GLY A 147 2.68 20.20 15.84
C GLY A 147 4.19 20.47 15.91
N SER A 148 4.88 19.92 16.91
CA SER A 148 6.31 20.18 17.17
C SER A 148 7.27 19.30 16.35
N VAL A 149 6.74 18.25 15.71
CA VAL A 149 7.54 17.28 14.93
C VAL A 149 6.87 17.02 13.58
N ALA A 150 7.65 17.09 12.51
CA ALA A 150 7.28 16.64 11.17
C ALA A 150 8.07 15.38 10.81
N TYR A 151 7.41 14.36 10.30
CA TYR A 151 8.01 13.10 9.87
C TYR A 151 8.20 13.11 8.36
N ILE A 152 9.43 13.30 7.91
CA ILE A 152 9.76 13.37 6.48
C ILE A 152 10.10 11.98 5.97
N VAL A 153 9.21 11.39 5.17
CA VAL A 153 9.44 10.10 4.52
C VAL A 153 10.06 10.34 3.14
N PHE A 154 11.21 9.71 2.92
CA PHE A 154 11.99 9.81 1.69
C PHE A 154 11.48 8.74 0.72
N VAL A 155 11.09 9.15 -0.48
CA VAL A 155 10.61 8.25 -1.53
C VAL A 155 11.54 8.40 -2.75
N PRO A 156 12.67 7.65 -2.78
CA PRO A 156 13.53 7.64 -3.96
C PRO A 156 12.74 7.21 -5.19
N ILE A 157 12.79 8.02 -6.25
CA ILE A 157 12.16 7.69 -7.52
C ILE A 157 13.17 6.93 -8.36
N ILE A 158 12.88 5.67 -8.64
CA ILE A 158 13.70 4.82 -9.50
C ILE A 158 13.14 4.83 -10.92
N THR A 159 14.02 4.61 -11.89
CA THR A 159 13.65 4.41 -13.29
C THR A 159 13.94 2.97 -13.67
N VAL A 160 12.92 2.25 -14.14
CA VAL A 160 12.97 0.83 -14.48
C VAL A 160 12.31 0.59 -15.83
N ASP A 161 12.64 -0.52 -16.49
CA ASP A 161 11.80 -1.02 -17.57
C ASP A 161 10.58 -1.72 -16.95
N VAL A 162 9.50 -1.90 -17.70
CA VAL A 162 8.31 -2.62 -17.24
C VAL A 162 7.82 -3.57 -18.33
N ALA A 163 7.21 -4.69 -17.93
CA ALA A 163 6.62 -5.62 -18.88
C ALA A 163 5.27 -5.11 -19.39
N ASP A 164 5.12 -4.92 -20.69
CA ASP A 164 3.82 -4.91 -21.36
C ASP A 164 3.47 -6.35 -21.76
N ILE A 165 2.47 -6.90 -21.08
CA ILE A 165 2.07 -8.29 -21.28
C ILE A 165 0.99 -8.40 -22.36
N ASN A 166 0.14 -7.39 -22.57
CA ASN A 166 -0.90 -7.36 -23.62
C ASN A 166 -1.56 -8.73 -23.89
N GLY A 167 -2.12 -9.36 -22.85
CA GLY A 167 -2.76 -10.67 -22.92
C GLY A 167 -1.84 -11.90 -22.85
N LYS A 168 -0.52 -11.71 -22.72
CA LYS A 168 0.47 -12.79 -22.56
C LYS A 168 0.60 -13.12 -21.07
N ALA A 169 -0.01 -14.23 -20.68
CA ALA A 169 -0.07 -14.62 -19.29
C ALA A 169 1.07 -15.55 -18.86
N PHE A 170 1.17 -15.77 -17.56
CA PHE A 170 2.17 -16.65 -16.96
C PHE A 170 1.51 -17.63 -15.99
N LEU A 171 2.04 -18.83 -15.94
CA LEU A 171 1.70 -19.85 -14.94
C LEU A 171 2.87 -20.00 -13.98
N VAL A 172 2.61 -20.40 -12.74
CA VAL A 172 3.65 -20.67 -11.74
C VAL A 172 3.62 -22.16 -11.36
N PRO A 173 4.25 -23.06 -12.15
CA PRO A 173 4.21 -24.51 -11.92
C PRO A 173 4.63 -24.94 -10.51
N GLY A 174 5.60 -24.25 -9.91
CA GLY A 174 6.10 -24.58 -8.57
C GLY A 174 5.09 -24.38 -7.43
N PHE A 175 3.96 -23.70 -7.68
CA PHE A 175 2.87 -23.62 -6.71
C PHE A 175 2.01 -24.89 -6.75
N ARG A 176 2.02 -25.61 -7.87
CA ARG A 176 1.19 -26.78 -8.07
C ARG A 176 1.51 -27.86 -7.04
N ASN A 177 0.48 -28.36 -6.37
CA ASN A 177 0.60 -29.45 -5.40
C ASN A 177 1.67 -29.23 -4.31
N ASN A 178 1.99 -27.96 -4.03
CA ASN A 178 3.00 -27.62 -3.06
C ASN A 178 2.37 -27.50 -1.68
N GLU A 179 2.50 -28.55 -0.86
CA GLU A 179 1.90 -28.61 0.48
C GLU A 179 2.20 -27.38 1.36
N LYS A 180 3.37 -26.74 1.18
CA LYS A 180 3.75 -25.52 1.92
C LYS A 180 2.84 -24.33 1.64
N LEU A 181 2.18 -24.32 0.49
CA LEU A 181 1.25 -23.27 0.06
C LEU A 181 -0.21 -23.67 0.25
N GLY A 182 -0.47 -24.83 0.87
CA GLY A 182 -1.82 -25.34 1.13
C GLY A 182 -2.45 -24.86 2.44
N HIS A 183 -1.65 -24.26 3.32
CA HIS A 183 -2.02 -23.92 4.70
C HIS A 183 -1.46 -22.56 5.12
N LEU A 184 -1.84 -21.50 4.40
CA LEU A 184 -1.42 -20.14 4.69
C LEU A 184 -2.39 -19.48 5.68
N SER A 185 -1.98 -19.40 6.96
CA SER A 185 -2.77 -18.78 8.03
C SER A 185 -2.86 -17.25 7.90
N GLN A 186 -1.93 -16.65 7.13
CA GLN A 186 -1.94 -15.26 6.69
C GLN A 186 -1.44 -15.20 5.25
N LEU A 187 -1.85 -14.18 4.50
CA LEU A 187 -1.47 -14.00 3.10
C LEU A 187 -1.44 -12.53 2.74
N THR A 188 -0.46 -12.13 1.92
CA THR A 188 -0.59 -10.91 1.10
C THR A 188 -0.30 -11.25 -0.36
N MET A 189 -1.21 -10.88 -1.26
CA MET A 189 -0.97 -10.86 -2.71
C MET A 189 -0.97 -9.41 -3.17
N GLU A 190 0.10 -8.95 -3.80
CA GLU A 190 0.20 -7.57 -4.28
C GLU A 190 0.84 -7.46 -5.67
N CYS A 191 0.48 -6.41 -6.41
CA CYS A 191 1.02 -6.15 -7.74
C CYS A 191 0.85 -4.69 -8.16
N LYS A 192 1.73 -4.19 -9.03
CA LYS A 192 1.49 -2.97 -9.82
C LYS A 192 0.99 -3.32 -11.20
N VAL A 193 -0.07 -2.65 -11.63
CA VAL A 193 -0.60 -2.79 -12.99
C VAL A 193 -0.98 -1.45 -13.60
N TYR A 194 -0.78 -1.36 -14.91
CA TYR A 194 -1.29 -0.31 -15.78
C TYR A 194 -2.21 -1.00 -16.77
N VAL A 195 -3.52 -0.86 -16.58
CA VAL A 195 -4.50 -1.49 -17.48
C VAL A 195 -4.59 -0.66 -18.76
N ASN A 196 -4.36 -1.30 -19.91
CA ASN A 196 -4.57 -0.65 -21.21
C ASN A 196 -6.06 -0.65 -21.57
N ASP A 197 -6.74 -1.78 -21.37
CA ASP A 197 -8.16 -1.97 -21.64
C ASP A 197 -8.73 -3.15 -20.83
N PHE A 198 -10.01 -3.09 -20.47
CA PHE A 198 -10.71 -4.18 -19.78
C PHE A 198 -11.40 -5.11 -20.78
N GLN A 199 -11.83 -6.31 -20.34
CA GLN A 199 -12.51 -7.26 -21.21
C GLN A 199 -13.93 -6.80 -21.58
N HIS A 200 -14.24 -6.79 -22.89
CA HIS A 200 -15.54 -6.37 -23.42
C HIS A 200 -16.49 -7.53 -23.73
N SER A 201 -16.02 -8.77 -23.61
CA SER A 201 -16.79 -9.96 -23.93
C SER A 201 -17.07 -10.78 -22.68
N ASN A 202 -18.29 -11.31 -22.57
CA ASN A 202 -18.70 -12.19 -21.49
C ASN A 202 -17.62 -13.27 -21.26
N PRO A 203 -17.10 -13.43 -20.02
CA PRO A 203 -17.65 -12.91 -18.75
C PRO A 203 -17.09 -11.57 -18.25
N TYR A 204 -16.43 -10.79 -19.12
CA TYR A 204 -15.86 -9.47 -18.81
C TYR A 204 -14.68 -9.48 -17.82
N ILE A 205 -13.97 -10.60 -17.72
CA ILE A 205 -12.93 -10.82 -16.68
C ILE A 205 -11.52 -10.53 -17.18
N SER A 206 -10.84 -9.52 -16.61
CA SER A 206 -9.39 -9.31 -16.72
C SER A 206 -8.67 -9.81 -15.47
N SER A 207 -7.91 -10.90 -15.56
CA SER A 207 -7.36 -11.56 -14.36
C SER A 207 -6.01 -10.98 -13.91
N LEU A 208 -5.84 -10.69 -12.62
CA LEU A 208 -4.57 -10.19 -12.08
C LEU A 208 -3.64 -11.34 -11.68
N MET A 209 -3.94 -12.01 -10.57
CA MET A 209 -3.13 -13.11 -10.05
C MET A 209 -3.93 -14.00 -9.11
N GLY A 210 -3.59 -15.28 -9.05
CA GLY A 210 -4.17 -16.22 -8.10
C GLY A 210 -4.55 -17.56 -8.72
N CYS A 211 -5.42 -18.27 -8.00
CA CYS A 211 -5.97 -19.56 -8.42
C CYS A 211 -7.47 -19.41 -8.69
N GLU A 212 -7.87 -19.59 -9.95
CA GLU A 212 -9.27 -19.49 -10.41
C GLU A 212 -10.24 -20.26 -9.50
N GLU A 213 -11.35 -19.61 -9.14
CA GLU A 213 -12.44 -20.13 -8.28
C GLU A 213 -12.00 -20.63 -6.88
N ASN A 214 -10.74 -20.40 -6.51
CA ASN A 214 -10.18 -20.67 -5.20
C ASN A 214 -9.83 -19.35 -4.50
N PHE A 215 -8.74 -18.70 -4.91
CA PHE A 215 -8.30 -17.41 -4.36
C PHE A 215 -7.69 -16.58 -5.49
N LEU A 216 -8.54 -15.89 -6.25
CA LEU A 216 -8.16 -15.17 -7.46
C LEU A 216 -8.51 -13.68 -7.35
N LEU A 217 -7.53 -12.83 -7.61
CA LEU A 217 -7.77 -11.41 -7.83
C LEU A 217 -7.98 -11.13 -9.32
N ARG A 218 -9.09 -10.48 -9.67
CA ARG A 218 -9.46 -10.16 -11.06
C ARG A 218 -10.28 -8.87 -11.13
N PHE A 219 -10.37 -8.27 -12.31
CA PHE A 219 -11.36 -7.24 -12.61
C PHE A 219 -12.52 -7.83 -13.39
N GLY A 220 -13.71 -7.28 -13.16
CA GLY A 220 -14.92 -7.63 -13.88
C GLY A 220 -15.43 -9.05 -13.62
N ASP A 221 -16.70 -9.24 -13.92
CA ASP A 221 -17.43 -10.50 -13.93
C ASP A 221 -18.82 -10.22 -14.51
N VAL A 222 -19.63 -11.23 -14.82
CA VAL A 222 -21.04 -10.98 -15.17
C VAL A 222 -21.84 -10.34 -14.01
N SER A 223 -21.30 -10.38 -12.80
CA SER A 223 -21.87 -9.78 -11.58
C SER A 223 -21.41 -8.36 -11.26
N CYS A 224 -20.41 -7.81 -11.97
CA CYS A 224 -19.87 -6.47 -11.71
C CYS A 224 -19.24 -5.83 -12.96
N ASP A 225 -19.00 -4.52 -12.92
CA ASP A 225 -18.50 -3.84 -14.11
C ASP A 225 -17.05 -4.25 -14.44
N PRO A 226 -16.65 -4.23 -15.73
CA PRO A 226 -15.34 -4.75 -16.18
C PRO A 226 -14.12 -4.09 -15.51
N ASP A 227 -14.29 -2.89 -14.97
CA ASP A 227 -13.28 -2.05 -14.34
C ASP A 227 -13.36 -2.05 -12.80
N GLN A 228 -14.17 -2.93 -12.20
CA GLN A 228 -14.24 -3.14 -10.76
C GLN A 228 -13.38 -4.34 -10.34
N LEU A 229 -12.66 -4.19 -9.23
CA LEU A 229 -11.83 -5.26 -8.67
C LEU A 229 -12.70 -6.28 -7.91
N GLN A 230 -12.36 -7.55 -8.02
CA GLN A 230 -13.06 -8.65 -7.36
C GLN A 230 -12.05 -9.69 -6.83
N LEU A 231 -12.27 -10.13 -5.60
CA LEU A 231 -11.71 -11.39 -5.09
C LEU A 231 -12.71 -12.50 -5.42
N ALA A 232 -12.38 -13.33 -6.40
CA ALA A 232 -13.19 -14.47 -6.83
C ALA A 232 -12.85 -15.73 -6.01
N GLY A 233 -13.89 -16.45 -5.61
CA GLY A 233 -13.81 -17.56 -4.65
C GLY A 233 -13.52 -17.07 -3.22
N GLY A 234 -12.33 -16.50 -2.99
CA GLY A 234 -11.86 -16.05 -1.68
C GLY A 234 -11.87 -17.18 -0.65
N LYS A 235 -11.56 -18.42 -1.05
CA LYS A 235 -11.79 -19.60 -0.22
C LYS A 235 -10.82 -19.69 0.95
N THR A 236 -11.35 -20.02 2.13
CA THR A 236 -10.57 -20.29 3.35
C THR A 236 -11.04 -21.57 4.03
N GLY A 237 -10.18 -22.18 4.84
CA GLY A 237 -10.53 -23.34 5.66
C GLY A 237 -10.79 -24.62 4.84
N ALA A 238 -10.04 -24.83 3.76
CA ALA A 238 -10.13 -26.06 2.97
C ALA A 238 -9.84 -27.30 3.85
N PRO A 239 -10.56 -28.43 3.66
CA PRO A 239 -10.44 -29.59 4.54
C PRO A 239 -9.08 -30.31 4.40
N ARG A 240 -8.40 -30.16 3.25
CA ARG A 240 -7.09 -30.74 2.92
C ARG A 240 -6.38 -29.88 1.87
N TRP A 241 -5.04 -29.95 1.82
CA TRP A 241 -4.24 -29.22 0.83
C TRP A 241 -4.55 -29.63 -0.62
N ASP A 242 -5.00 -30.87 -0.85
CA ASP A 242 -5.35 -31.41 -2.16
C ASP A 242 -6.83 -31.19 -2.52
N GLN A 243 -7.60 -30.51 -1.66
CA GLN A 243 -9.00 -30.10 -1.86
C GLN A 243 -9.27 -28.61 -1.53
N PRO A 244 -8.40 -27.66 -1.98
CA PRO A 244 -8.53 -26.22 -1.73
C PRO A 244 -9.84 -25.63 -2.22
N ASP A 245 -10.40 -26.19 -3.28
CA ASP A 245 -11.67 -25.75 -3.86
C ASP A 245 -12.88 -26.04 -2.97
N LYS A 246 -12.72 -26.88 -1.93
CA LYS A 246 -13.77 -27.23 -0.95
C LYS A 246 -13.77 -26.32 0.29
N GLY A 247 -12.94 -25.28 0.32
CA GLY A 247 -12.99 -24.25 1.37
C GLY A 247 -14.29 -23.43 1.35
N LYS A 248 -14.53 -22.68 2.42
CA LYS A 248 -15.64 -21.73 2.54
C LYS A 248 -15.35 -20.51 1.67
N ALA A 249 -16.28 -20.13 0.79
CA ALA A 249 -16.12 -18.98 -0.09
C ALA A 249 -16.34 -17.64 0.63
N HIS A 250 -15.53 -16.64 0.25
CA HIS A 250 -15.58 -15.26 0.72
C HIS A 250 -15.42 -14.28 -0.45
N ALA A 251 -16.07 -14.59 -1.58
CA ALA A 251 -16.00 -13.76 -2.77
C ALA A 251 -16.56 -12.36 -2.50
N THR A 252 -15.89 -11.34 -3.02
CA THR A 252 -16.29 -9.93 -2.82
C THR A 252 -15.88 -9.06 -4.00
N THR A 253 -16.70 -8.07 -4.30
CA THR A 253 -16.46 -7.06 -5.34
C THR A 253 -16.34 -5.69 -4.68
N PHE A 254 -15.30 -4.95 -5.05
CA PHE A 254 -15.04 -3.60 -4.57
C PHE A 254 -15.79 -2.60 -5.44
N GLN A 255 -16.42 -1.61 -4.81
CA GLN A 255 -17.30 -0.66 -5.50
C GLN A 255 -16.53 0.34 -6.37
N THR A 256 -15.26 0.57 -6.06
CA THR A 256 -14.40 1.50 -6.79
C THR A 256 -14.17 1.04 -8.23
N HIS A 257 -14.36 1.98 -9.17
CA HIS A 257 -14.03 1.81 -10.58
C HIS A 257 -12.61 2.29 -10.86
N PHE A 258 -11.83 1.49 -11.59
CA PHE A 258 -10.42 1.77 -11.85
C PHE A 258 -10.22 2.30 -13.27
N PRO A 259 -9.50 3.43 -13.45
CA PRO A 259 -9.26 3.97 -14.77
C PRO A 259 -8.25 3.10 -15.54
N THR A 260 -8.40 3.04 -16.86
CA THR A 260 -7.31 2.62 -17.74
C THR A 260 -6.27 3.72 -17.86
N GLY A 261 -5.08 3.38 -18.34
CA GLY A 261 -4.06 4.39 -18.64
C GLY A 261 -3.35 4.96 -17.39
N LYS A 262 -3.45 4.29 -16.24
CA LYS A 262 -2.87 4.73 -14.97
C LYS A 262 -2.27 3.55 -14.21
N TRP A 263 -1.10 3.75 -13.60
CA TRP A 263 -0.54 2.79 -12.65
C TRP A 263 -1.35 2.77 -11.36
N CYS A 264 -1.67 1.56 -10.92
CA CYS A 264 -2.27 1.28 -9.63
C CYS A 264 -1.49 0.15 -8.96
N HIS A 265 -1.22 0.28 -7.66
CA HIS A 265 -0.76 -0.82 -6.82
C HIS A 265 -1.97 -1.43 -6.09
N PHE A 266 -2.18 -2.72 -6.28
CA PHE A 266 -3.25 -3.48 -5.62
C PHE A 266 -2.66 -4.44 -4.62
N ALA A 267 -3.28 -4.55 -3.44
CA ALA A 267 -2.95 -5.60 -2.48
C ALA A 267 -4.20 -6.22 -1.86
N CYS A 268 -4.21 -7.55 -1.74
CA CYS A 268 -5.15 -8.36 -0.98
C CYS A 268 -4.44 -8.91 0.25
N VAL A 269 -4.87 -8.51 1.44
CA VAL A 269 -4.25 -8.89 2.72
C VAL A 269 -5.23 -9.70 3.55
N TYR A 270 -4.85 -10.93 3.89
CA TYR A 270 -5.54 -11.78 4.85
C TYR A 270 -4.72 -11.88 6.14
N ASN A 271 -5.30 -11.44 7.26
CA ASN A 271 -4.63 -11.43 8.56
C ASN A 271 -4.95 -12.64 9.46
N GLY A 272 -5.66 -13.65 8.94
CA GLY A 272 -6.13 -14.82 9.70
C GLY A 272 -7.57 -14.71 10.21
N SER A 273 -8.17 -13.53 10.09
CA SER A 273 -9.56 -13.26 10.51
C SER A 273 -10.35 -12.39 9.54
N ASN A 274 -9.64 -11.60 8.74
CA ASN A 274 -10.22 -10.61 7.84
C ASN A 274 -9.40 -10.51 6.56
N ILE A 275 -10.09 -10.31 5.44
CA ILE A 275 -9.52 -9.98 4.14
C ILE A 275 -9.76 -8.49 3.87
N HIS A 276 -8.68 -7.77 3.59
CA HIS A 276 -8.64 -6.35 3.29
C HIS A 276 -8.07 -6.13 1.88
N MET A 277 -8.55 -5.09 1.20
CA MET A 277 -7.98 -4.66 -0.08
C MET A 277 -7.42 -3.26 0.00
N TYR A 278 -6.32 -3.04 -0.70
CA TYR A 278 -5.62 -1.77 -0.74
C TYR A 278 -5.38 -1.30 -2.18
N LEU A 279 -5.53 0.00 -2.39
CA LEU A 279 -5.12 0.73 -3.59
C LEU A 279 -4.01 1.71 -3.20
N ASP A 280 -2.86 1.62 -3.86
CA ASP A 280 -1.73 2.54 -3.63
C ASP A 280 -1.37 2.65 -2.14
N GLY A 281 -1.43 1.53 -1.42
CA GLY A 281 -1.16 1.42 0.02
C GLY A 281 -2.26 1.94 0.95
N VAL A 282 -3.40 2.41 0.42
CA VAL A 282 -4.56 2.89 1.18
C VAL A 282 -5.67 1.85 1.13
N GLU A 283 -6.30 1.58 2.27
CA GLU A 283 -7.40 0.61 2.34
C GLU A 283 -8.58 1.11 1.49
N MET A 284 -9.14 0.23 0.66
CA MET A 284 -10.30 0.54 -0.15
C MET A 284 -11.56 0.61 0.71
N ASP A 285 -12.53 1.43 0.29
CA ASP A 285 -13.81 1.55 0.98
C ASP A 285 -14.56 0.22 1.04
N GLY A 286 -15.05 -0.12 2.23
CA GLY A 286 -15.78 -1.35 2.51
C GLY A 286 -15.50 -1.84 3.92
N SER A 287 -16.39 -2.69 4.47
CA SER A 287 -16.01 -3.48 5.64
C SER A 287 -15.07 -4.59 5.20
N PRO A 288 -14.03 -4.93 5.97
CA PRO A 288 -13.22 -6.10 5.68
C PRO A 288 -14.10 -7.34 5.61
N VAL A 289 -13.70 -8.29 4.78
CA VAL A 289 -14.44 -9.55 4.65
C VAL A 289 -13.98 -10.50 5.75
N GLU A 290 -14.88 -10.80 6.69
CA GLU A 290 -14.62 -11.79 7.73
C GLU A 290 -14.38 -13.17 7.10
N ALA A 291 -13.23 -13.76 7.42
CA ALA A 291 -12.82 -15.08 6.93
C ALA A 291 -11.93 -15.76 7.97
N THR A 292 -12.02 -17.07 8.09
CA THR A 292 -11.25 -17.82 9.10
C THR A 292 -10.75 -19.13 8.51
N GLY A 293 -9.59 -19.58 8.97
CA GLY A 293 -8.93 -20.79 8.47
C GLY A 293 -7.93 -20.47 7.37
N ASP A 294 -7.21 -21.48 6.92
CA ASP A 294 -6.06 -21.25 6.04
C ASP A 294 -6.48 -21.02 4.58
N ILE A 295 -5.68 -20.26 3.85
CA ILE A 295 -5.74 -20.12 2.39
C ILE A 295 -4.84 -21.17 1.76
N SER A 296 -5.26 -21.68 0.60
CA SER A 296 -4.43 -22.53 -0.25
C SER A 296 -4.24 -21.93 -1.64
N LEU A 297 -3.01 -21.91 -2.13
CA LEU A 297 -2.64 -21.43 -3.47
C LEU A 297 -2.13 -22.57 -4.40
N VAL A 298 -2.48 -23.82 -4.09
CA VAL A 298 -1.86 -24.99 -4.73
C VAL A 298 -2.47 -25.41 -6.07
N TRP A 299 -3.74 -25.05 -6.36
CA TRP A 299 -4.38 -25.27 -7.66
C TRP A 299 -5.72 -24.49 -7.80
N SER A 300 -6.24 -24.45 -9.03
CA SER A 300 -7.50 -23.79 -9.42
C SER A 300 -8.64 -24.78 -9.66
N TYR A 301 -9.87 -24.41 -9.28
CA TYR A 301 -11.08 -25.21 -8.97
C TYR A 301 -11.40 -26.51 -9.71
N ASP A 302 -10.82 -26.87 -10.85
CA ASP A 302 -11.20 -28.13 -11.49
C ASP A 302 -10.12 -28.78 -12.37
N TYR A 303 -9.30 -29.61 -11.72
CA TYR A 303 -8.44 -30.54 -12.42
C TYR A 303 -9.26 -31.77 -12.85
N GLY A 304 -9.72 -31.79 -14.10
CA GLY A 304 -10.32 -32.99 -14.71
C GLY A 304 -11.66 -32.82 -15.43
N THR A 305 -12.24 -31.62 -15.50
CA THR A 305 -13.39 -31.39 -16.38
C THR A 305 -13.00 -31.18 -17.84
N SER A 306 -13.92 -31.53 -18.74
CA SER A 306 -13.77 -31.47 -20.20
C SER A 306 -13.70 -30.05 -20.78
N TYR A 307 -13.59 -29.00 -19.95
CA TYR A 307 -13.24 -27.67 -20.43
C TYR A 307 -11.77 -27.70 -20.84
N GLY A 308 -11.52 -27.79 -22.14
CA GLY A 308 -10.20 -28.01 -22.76
C GLY A 308 -9.13 -26.93 -22.56
N ASP A 309 -9.27 -26.06 -21.56
CA ASP A 309 -8.21 -25.24 -20.99
C ASP A 309 -7.97 -25.77 -19.57
N ASN A 310 -6.98 -26.66 -19.39
CA ASN A 310 -6.57 -27.16 -18.07
C ASN A 310 -6.19 -25.96 -17.17
N ASN A 311 -7.14 -25.44 -16.38
CA ASN A 311 -6.89 -24.39 -15.41
C ASN A 311 -5.83 -24.91 -14.42
N GLY A 312 -4.68 -24.25 -14.49
CA GLY A 312 -3.43 -24.79 -13.99
C GLY A 312 -3.12 -24.34 -12.55
N PRO A 313 -1.83 -24.26 -12.19
CA PRO A 313 -1.40 -23.67 -10.92
C PRO A 313 -1.74 -22.18 -10.86
N PHE A 314 -1.33 -21.52 -9.78
CA PHE A 314 -1.30 -20.07 -9.66
C PHE A 314 -0.86 -19.39 -10.96
N ALA A 315 -1.62 -18.38 -11.39
CA ALA A 315 -1.40 -17.68 -12.65
C ALA A 315 -1.24 -16.16 -12.43
N ILE A 316 -0.58 -15.50 -13.37
CA ILE A 316 -0.43 -14.05 -13.48
C ILE A 316 -0.96 -13.63 -14.85
N GLY A 317 -1.90 -12.69 -14.88
CA GLY A 317 -2.50 -12.17 -16.11
C GLY A 317 -3.53 -13.12 -16.77
N TYR A 318 -3.96 -14.19 -16.10
CA TYR A 318 -4.93 -15.17 -16.63
C TYR A 318 -5.62 -15.95 -15.50
N SER A 319 -6.81 -16.50 -15.80
CA SER A 319 -7.53 -17.42 -14.91
C SER A 319 -8.10 -18.62 -15.68
N ALA A 320 -8.87 -18.35 -16.73
CA ALA A 320 -9.51 -19.36 -17.59
C ALA A 320 -9.88 -18.75 -18.95
N GLY A 321 -10.22 -19.59 -19.94
CA GLY A 321 -10.86 -19.24 -21.22
C GLY A 321 -10.93 -17.76 -21.61
N GLY A 322 -9.87 -17.21 -22.21
CA GLY A 322 -9.85 -15.85 -22.76
C GLY A 322 -9.71 -14.70 -21.75
N ARG A 323 -9.69 -14.97 -20.43
CA ARG A 323 -9.73 -13.97 -19.35
C ARG A 323 -8.37 -13.34 -19.05
N TYR A 324 -7.73 -12.83 -20.09
CA TYR A 324 -6.39 -12.28 -20.03
C TYR A 324 -6.38 -10.81 -19.60
N LEU A 325 -5.32 -10.42 -18.88
CA LEU A 325 -5.02 -9.02 -18.59
C LEU A 325 -4.38 -8.34 -19.80
N ASN A 326 -4.99 -7.24 -20.26
CA ASN A 326 -4.38 -6.34 -21.23
C ASN A 326 -3.78 -5.13 -20.51
N GLY A 327 -2.45 -5.13 -20.35
CA GLY A 327 -1.78 -4.06 -19.63
C GLY A 327 -0.29 -4.26 -19.45
N ARG A 328 0.31 -3.34 -18.71
CA ARG A 328 1.67 -3.42 -18.20
C ARG A 328 1.64 -3.85 -16.74
N VAL A 329 2.68 -4.57 -16.32
CA VAL A 329 2.78 -5.17 -15.00
C VAL A 329 4.16 -4.96 -14.39
N SER A 330 4.20 -4.85 -13.07
CA SER A 330 5.44 -4.85 -12.29
C SER A 330 5.15 -5.29 -10.85
N GLU A 331 6.18 -5.70 -10.12
CA GLU A 331 6.12 -5.90 -8.67
C GLU A 331 5.06 -6.91 -8.17
N PHE A 332 4.91 -8.05 -8.85
CA PHE A 332 4.01 -9.12 -8.41
C PHE A 332 4.64 -9.90 -7.27
N ARG A 333 3.95 -10.00 -6.13
CA ARG A 333 4.47 -10.64 -4.92
C ARG A 333 3.41 -11.45 -4.19
N VAL A 334 3.87 -12.51 -3.54
CA VAL A 334 3.07 -13.34 -2.63
C VAL A 334 3.81 -13.45 -1.30
N TRP A 335 3.13 -13.19 -0.19
CA TRP A 335 3.67 -13.28 1.17
C TRP A 335 2.83 -14.22 2.02
N ASN A 336 3.44 -14.92 2.98
CA ASN A 336 2.72 -15.69 4.01
C ASN A 336 2.45 -14.89 5.30
N VAL A 337 2.60 -13.57 5.24
CA VAL A 337 2.33 -12.62 6.33
C VAL A 337 1.34 -11.57 5.85
N ALA A 338 0.60 -11.00 6.80
CA ALA A 338 -0.25 -9.84 6.54
C ALA A 338 0.60 -8.55 6.54
N ARG A 339 0.77 -7.92 5.38
CA ARG A 339 1.52 -6.67 5.25
C ARG A 339 0.68 -5.49 5.75
N THR A 340 1.32 -4.56 6.46
CA THR A 340 0.65 -3.35 6.98
C THR A 340 0.45 -2.32 5.86
N PRO A 341 -0.49 -1.36 5.99
CA PRO A 341 -0.66 -0.30 5.00
C PRO A 341 0.62 0.51 4.76
N ALA A 342 1.38 0.80 5.83
CA ALA A 342 2.67 1.46 5.72
C ALA A 342 3.68 0.63 4.92
N GLN A 343 3.75 -0.69 5.20
CA GLN A 343 4.60 -1.61 4.47
C GLN A 343 4.24 -1.73 2.99
N LEU A 344 2.95 -1.74 2.65
CA LEU A 344 2.49 -1.74 1.26
C LEU A 344 2.88 -0.44 0.56
N LEU A 345 2.56 0.70 1.16
CA LEU A 345 2.82 2.02 0.61
C LEU A 345 4.32 2.30 0.40
N ASN A 346 5.15 1.91 1.37
CA ASN A 346 6.59 2.17 1.31
C ASN A 346 7.32 1.34 0.27
N ASN A 347 6.81 0.14 0.02
CA ASN A 347 7.51 -0.86 -0.77
C ASN A 347 6.85 -1.10 -2.13
N ILE A 348 6.09 -0.12 -2.65
CA ILE A 348 5.40 -0.23 -3.95
C ILE A 348 6.37 -0.60 -5.08
N CYS A 349 7.60 -0.09 -5.04
CA CYS A 349 8.56 -0.21 -6.15
C CYS A 349 9.59 -1.33 -5.99
N TYR A 350 9.83 -1.76 -4.76
CA TYR A 350 10.84 -2.76 -4.45
C TYR A 350 10.68 -3.28 -3.02
N VAL A 351 11.04 -4.54 -2.80
CA VAL A 351 11.34 -5.12 -1.50
C VAL A 351 12.63 -5.91 -1.61
N ASP A 352 13.37 -6.05 -0.51
CA ASP A 352 14.46 -7.02 -0.46
C ASP A 352 13.89 -8.43 -0.75
N PRO A 353 14.34 -9.15 -1.80
CA PRO A 353 13.86 -10.49 -2.11
C PRO A 353 14.11 -11.54 -1.01
N LYS A 354 14.92 -11.21 0.00
CA LYS A 354 15.18 -12.04 1.19
C LYS A 354 14.34 -11.66 2.41
N SER A 355 13.40 -10.73 2.26
CA SER A 355 12.48 -10.33 3.31
C SER A 355 11.75 -11.54 3.90
N GLU A 356 11.66 -11.60 5.23
CA GLU A 356 10.94 -12.66 5.92
C GLU A 356 9.47 -12.70 5.48
N GLY A 357 8.99 -13.91 5.20
CA GLY A 357 7.63 -14.18 4.78
C GLY A 357 7.32 -13.90 3.31
N LEU A 358 8.27 -13.42 2.50
CA LEU A 358 8.11 -13.32 1.05
C LEU A 358 8.20 -14.71 0.40
N ILE A 359 7.10 -15.20 -0.16
CA ILE A 359 7.04 -16.51 -0.83
C ILE A 359 7.65 -16.43 -2.23
N ALA A 360 7.20 -15.47 -3.04
CA ALA A 360 7.60 -15.31 -4.44
C ALA A 360 7.57 -13.83 -4.84
N TYR A 361 8.47 -13.44 -5.74
CA TYR A 361 8.59 -12.06 -6.20
C TYR A 361 9.02 -11.99 -7.67
N TRP A 362 8.13 -11.51 -8.53
CA TRP A 362 8.39 -11.27 -9.95
C TRP A 362 8.38 -9.76 -10.21
N ARG A 363 9.56 -9.18 -10.44
CA ARG A 363 9.73 -7.74 -10.66
C ARG A 363 9.11 -7.27 -11.97
N PHE A 364 9.28 -8.05 -13.04
CA PHE A 364 8.92 -7.64 -14.40
C PHE A 364 9.55 -6.29 -14.77
N GLN A 365 10.84 -6.15 -14.51
CA GLN A 365 11.59 -4.89 -14.65
C GLN A 365 12.63 -4.88 -15.78
N GLY A 366 12.57 -5.83 -16.71
CA GLY A 366 13.39 -5.80 -17.92
C GLY A 366 13.76 -7.18 -18.46
N PRO A 367 14.45 -7.23 -19.62
CA PRO A 367 14.90 -8.48 -20.23
C PRO A 367 15.72 -9.39 -19.29
N ASP A 368 16.44 -8.81 -18.33
CA ASP A 368 17.26 -9.55 -17.35
C ASP A 368 16.44 -10.37 -16.35
N ASP A 369 15.14 -10.11 -16.23
CA ASP A 369 14.21 -10.96 -15.50
C ASP A 369 13.88 -12.25 -16.25
N MET A 370 14.18 -12.33 -17.56
CA MET A 370 13.99 -13.56 -18.33
C MET A 370 15.17 -14.52 -18.13
N ILE A 371 14.89 -15.71 -17.61
CA ILE A 371 15.90 -16.74 -17.36
C ILE A 371 15.58 -18.04 -18.09
N GLN A 372 16.60 -18.83 -18.41
CA GLN A 372 16.44 -20.23 -18.78
C GLN A 372 16.50 -21.08 -17.51
N ALA A 373 15.50 -21.93 -17.30
CA ALA A 373 15.49 -22.91 -16.22
C ALA A 373 14.86 -24.22 -16.70
N THR A 374 15.06 -25.29 -15.95
CA THR A 374 14.40 -26.57 -16.20
C THR A 374 13.04 -26.58 -15.51
N ASP A 375 12.00 -26.92 -16.26
CA ASP A 375 10.63 -27.04 -15.73
C ASP A 375 10.42 -28.38 -14.99
N ILE A 376 9.20 -28.58 -14.48
CA ILE A 376 8.83 -29.79 -13.74
C ILE A 376 8.87 -31.07 -14.60
N ASP A 377 8.79 -30.94 -15.93
CA ASP A 377 8.86 -32.04 -16.88
C ASP A 377 10.30 -32.30 -17.38
N GLY A 378 11.29 -31.60 -16.82
CA GLY A 378 12.70 -31.76 -17.18
C GLY A 378 13.12 -31.00 -18.44
N GLN A 379 12.30 -30.09 -18.96
CA GLN A 379 12.58 -29.33 -20.17
C GLN A 379 13.12 -27.94 -19.85
N THR A 380 14.16 -27.51 -20.57
CA THR A 380 14.64 -26.13 -20.49
C THR A 380 13.65 -25.19 -21.17
N LYS A 381 13.13 -24.22 -20.41
CA LYS A 381 12.20 -23.18 -20.89
C LYS A 381 12.65 -21.80 -20.41
N THR A 382 12.14 -20.77 -21.05
CA THR A 382 12.29 -19.38 -20.62
C THR A 382 11.23 -19.04 -19.59
N PHE A 383 11.63 -18.44 -18.46
CA PHE A 383 10.75 -17.98 -17.38
C PHE A 383 11.01 -16.52 -17.05
N VAL A 384 10.03 -15.88 -16.42
CA VAL A 384 10.28 -14.71 -15.59
C VAL A 384 10.77 -15.19 -14.23
N ARG A 385 11.90 -14.65 -13.78
CA ARG A 385 12.56 -15.02 -12.53
C ARG A 385 11.71 -14.69 -11.31
N ASP A 386 11.66 -15.64 -10.39
CA ASP A 386 11.33 -15.38 -8.99
C ASP A 386 12.58 -14.91 -8.23
N TRP A 387 12.60 -13.63 -7.86
CA TRP A 387 13.74 -12.96 -7.23
C TRP A 387 14.05 -13.47 -5.82
N THR A 388 13.09 -14.13 -5.16
CA THR A 388 13.35 -14.74 -3.84
C THR A 388 14.38 -15.87 -3.94
N GLY A 389 14.48 -16.52 -5.11
CA GLY A 389 15.28 -17.71 -5.32
C GLY A 389 14.65 -18.99 -4.74
N HIS A 390 13.36 -18.96 -4.37
CA HIS A 390 12.63 -20.14 -3.89
C HIS A 390 12.22 -21.10 -5.02
N GLY A 391 12.42 -20.70 -6.28
CA GLY A 391 12.22 -21.54 -7.46
C GLY A 391 10.82 -21.42 -8.08
N TYR A 392 10.03 -20.42 -7.67
CA TYR A 392 8.69 -20.20 -8.20
C TYR A 392 8.70 -19.36 -9.47
N ASN A 393 9.56 -19.69 -10.43
CA ASN A 393 9.67 -18.94 -11.68
C ASN A 393 8.36 -18.99 -12.48
N ALA A 394 7.97 -17.86 -13.09
CA ALA A 394 6.73 -17.76 -13.85
C ALA A 394 6.95 -18.13 -15.32
N LEU A 395 6.26 -19.18 -15.78
CA LEU A 395 6.33 -19.73 -17.12
C LEU A 395 5.37 -18.98 -18.05
N PRO A 396 5.85 -18.35 -19.14
CA PRO A 396 4.97 -17.74 -20.14
C PRO A 396 4.03 -18.78 -20.76
N ARG A 397 2.71 -18.54 -20.68
CA ARG A 397 1.66 -19.39 -21.28
C ARG A 397 1.53 -19.12 -22.79
N SER A 398 1.68 -17.86 -23.19
CA SER A 398 1.47 -17.42 -24.57
C SER A 398 2.48 -16.33 -24.96
N GLY A 399 3.67 -16.74 -25.40
CA GLY A 399 4.72 -15.82 -25.88
C GLY A 399 5.39 -15.01 -24.77
N ALA A 400 6.45 -14.27 -25.13
CA ALA A 400 7.23 -13.46 -24.19
C ALA A 400 6.66 -12.04 -24.05
N PRO A 401 6.78 -11.41 -22.86
CA PRO A 401 6.40 -10.01 -22.67
C PRO A 401 7.26 -9.09 -23.56
N SER A 402 6.72 -7.91 -23.85
CA SER A 402 7.50 -6.79 -24.40
C SER A 402 7.95 -5.88 -23.26
N TRP A 403 9.08 -5.21 -23.42
CA TRP A 403 9.63 -4.32 -22.39
C TRP A 403 9.48 -2.87 -22.81
N ILE A 404 8.90 -2.06 -21.94
CA ILE A 404 8.75 -0.61 -22.14
C ILE A 404 9.76 0.10 -21.24
N PRO A 405 10.72 0.85 -21.79
CA PRO A 405 11.78 1.42 -21.01
C PRO A 405 11.37 2.68 -20.24
N ASN A 406 12.24 3.12 -19.33
CA ASN A 406 12.22 4.44 -18.70
C ASN A 406 10.93 4.79 -17.91
N HIS A 407 10.36 3.81 -17.21
CA HIS A 407 9.23 4.04 -16.30
C HIS A 407 9.73 4.47 -14.93
N LYS A 408 9.20 5.59 -14.43
CA LYS A 408 9.46 6.06 -13.08
C LYS A 408 8.59 5.28 -12.10
N CYS A 409 9.08 5.03 -10.89
CA CYS A 409 8.30 4.40 -9.82
C CYS A 409 8.43 5.25 -8.55
N PRO A 410 7.34 5.54 -7.81
CA PRO A 410 6.03 4.85 -7.82
C PRO A 410 5.03 5.26 -8.93
N TYR A 411 5.31 6.33 -9.69
CA TYR A 411 4.34 6.99 -10.58
C TYR A 411 3.93 6.27 -11.86
#